data_AF-A0A0G1WSW8-F1
#
_entry.id   AF-A0A0G1WSW8-F1
#
_cell.length_a   1.000
_cell.length_b   1.000
_cell.length_c   1.000
_cell.angle_alpha   90.00
_cell.angle_beta   90.00
_cell.angle_gamma   90.00
#
_symmetry.space_group_name_H-M   'P 1'
#
loop_
_entity.id
_entity.type
_entity.pdbx_description
1 polymer ?
#
loop_
_entity_poly.entity_id
_entity_poly.type
_entity_poly.pdbx_seq_one_letter_code
_entity_poly.pdbx_strand_id
1 'polypeptide(L)'
;VLEYFISTHGARKGSTDTALKTASAGYLTRRLVDVSQDLVIKEEDCGTKEGITISRDDGMQFGNTMAARIFSRTALEDVKIDGKTIVKAGGVIDKERAEIIGQSKLESIKVRSPISCKTLYGVCSTCYGFDLGNNKPIKVGEAVGIVAAQSIGEPGTQLTMRTFHIGGVAGSDITHGLPRIEEIFEARPPKGRAFLAEEDGAVEDIEDRGLSKVIKVKVKKDVKEYAVSRMVDVFVKPGDAIKKGDQLCEGNLDIKELFALRGAEAAQNYIINEVQKIYFSEGAAINNKHVEIIVRQMFARVKIKESGDSEFVIGDVMEKSRFLEVNRQLKKAGKAPAKAQQLLMGITKVALSTESFLSAASFQETARVLIGAALEGKVDRLRGLKENVIIGRLIPVGTGLQAALDRDVDAAS
;
A
#
# COMPACT_ATOMS: atom_id res chain seq x y z
N VAL A 1 24.36 32.06 30.44
CA VAL A 1 22.91 32.39 30.59
C VAL A 1 22.22 32.55 29.24
N LEU A 2 22.73 33.36 28.31
CA LEU A 2 22.10 33.55 27.00
C LEU A 2 22.00 32.26 26.16
N GLU A 3 23.07 31.46 26.12
CA GLU A 3 23.09 30.16 25.42
C GLU A 3 22.06 29.17 25.99
N TYR A 4 21.89 29.15 27.31
CA TYR A 4 20.85 28.36 27.97
C TYR A 4 19.44 28.86 27.60
N PHE A 5 19.23 30.18 27.56
CA PHE A 5 17.95 30.73 27.14
C PHE A 5 17.61 30.40 25.67
N ILE A 6 18.61 30.46 24.77
CA ILE A 6 18.44 30.06 23.37
C ILE A 6 18.10 28.57 23.26
N SER A 7 18.78 27.70 24.02
CA SER A 7 18.51 26.26 23.99
C SER A 7 17.12 25.90 24.54
N THR A 8 16.57 26.67 25.49
CA THR A 8 15.20 26.41 26.00
C THR A 8 14.12 26.51 24.94
N HIS A 9 14.29 27.33 23.89
CA HIS A 9 13.32 27.45 22.80
C HIS A 9 13.23 26.15 21.99
N GLY A 10 14.40 25.60 21.62
CA GLY A 10 14.48 24.31 20.91
C GLY A 10 13.94 23.16 21.76
N ALA A 11 14.30 23.11 23.05
CA ALA A 11 13.82 22.10 23.99
C ALA A 11 12.28 22.17 24.17
N ARG A 12 11.72 23.37 24.35
CA ARG A 12 10.27 23.55 24.48
C ARG A 12 9.53 23.15 23.21
N LYS A 13 10.05 23.50 22.03
CA LYS A 13 9.48 23.08 20.74
C LYS A 13 9.50 21.55 20.62
N GLY A 14 10.65 20.90 20.89
CA GLY A 14 10.79 19.45 20.83
C GLY A 14 9.83 18.71 21.77
N SER A 15 9.72 19.15 23.03
CA SER A 15 8.78 18.55 23.99
C SER A 15 7.31 18.74 23.58
N THR A 16 6.95 19.92 23.07
CA THR A 16 5.59 20.21 22.60
C THR A 16 5.23 19.37 21.38
N ASP A 17 6.14 19.31 20.39
CA ASP A 17 5.96 18.52 19.18
C ASP A 17 5.83 17.03 19.50
N THR A 18 6.65 16.52 20.42
CA THR A 18 6.56 15.11 20.85
C THR A 18 5.21 14.82 21.49
N ALA A 19 4.74 15.69 22.39
CA ALA A 19 3.46 15.51 23.07
C ALA A 19 2.26 15.53 22.09
N LEU A 20 2.29 16.40 21.07
CA LEU A 20 1.20 16.53 20.11
C LEU A 20 1.26 15.47 19.00
N LYS A 21 2.43 15.21 18.42
CA LYS A 21 2.59 14.35 17.23
C LYS A 21 2.46 12.86 17.55
N THR A 22 2.75 12.45 18.78
CA THR A 22 2.55 11.05 19.22
C THR A 22 1.09 10.60 19.06
N ALA A 23 0.13 11.49 19.33
CA ALA A 23 -1.29 11.20 19.14
C ALA A 23 -1.62 10.92 17.66
N SER A 24 -1.04 11.68 16.72
CA SER A 24 -1.23 11.47 15.28
C SER A 24 -0.67 10.12 14.82
N ALA A 25 0.52 9.73 15.29
CA ALA A 25 1.11 8.43 14.97
C ALA A 25 0.30 7.26 15.52
N GLY A 26 -0.17 7.36 16.77
CA GLY A 26 -1.08 6.37 17.36
C GLY A 26 -2.40 6.27 16.59
N TYR A 27 -2.94 7.41 16.15
CA TYR A 27 -4.15 7.46 15.34
C TYR A 27 -3.95 6.86 13.93
N LEU A 28 -2.80 7.07 13.28
CA LEU A 28 -2.44 6.35 12.05
C LEU A 28 -2.39 4.85 12.28
N THR A 29 -1.74 4.40 13.36
CA THR A 29 -1.65 2.97 13.71
C THR A 29 -3.03 2.35 13.86
N ARG A 30 -3.94 3.03 14.57
CA ARG A 30 -5.35 2.60 14.68
C ARG A 30 -6.00 2.45 13.31
N ARG A 31 -5.89 3.45 12.43
CA ARG A 31 -6.45 3.39 11.07
C ARG A 31 -5.87 2.24 10.23
N LEU A 32 -4.57 1.97 10.36
CA LEU A 32 -3.93 0.85 9.66
C LEU A 32 -4.51 -0.49 10.14
N VAL A 33 -4.67 -0.66 11.46
CA VAL A 33 -5.31 -1.86 12.04
C VAL A 33 -6.75 -2.01 11.53
N ASP A 34 -7.54 -0.94 11.54
CA ASP A 34 -8.94 -0.98 11.10
C ASP A 34 -9.10 -1.39 9.62
N VAL A 35 -8.12 -1.07 8.78
CA VAL A 35 -8.12 -1.46 7.36
C VAL A 35 -7.59 -2.86 7.11
N SER A 36 -6.61 -3.31 7.88
CA SER A 36 -5.91 -4.57 7.60
C SER A 36 -6.35 -5.74 8.48
N GLN A 37 -7.08 -5.52 9.57
CA GLN A 37 -7.43 -6.56 10.56
C GLN A 37 -8.04 -7.84 9.97
N ASP A 38 -8.78 -7.73 8.86
CA ASP A 38 -9.47 -8.87 8.24
C ASP A 38 -8.54 -9.68 7.31
N LEU A 39 -7.29 -9.24 7.12
CA LEU A 39 -6.28 -9.98 6.37
C LEU A 39 -5.59 -11.02 7.24
N VAL A 40 -5.98 -12.27 7.00
CA VAL A 40 -5.43 -13.46 7.63
C VAL A 40 -4.90 -14.41 6.55
N ILE A 41 -3.98 -15.30 6.92
CA ILE A 41 -3.59 -16.39 6.02
C ILE A 41 -4.69 -17.43 5.98
N LYS A 42 -5.35 -17.59 4.82
CA LYS A 42 -6.51 -18.51 4.67
C LYS A 42 -6.20 -19.83 4.00
N GLU A 43 -5.22 -19.86 3.12
CA GLU A 43 -4.88 -21.04 2.33
C GLU A 43 -3.37 -21.09 2.11
N GLU A 44 -2.85 -22.24 1.70
CA GLU A 44 -1.41 -22.38 1.43
C GLU A 44 -1.01 -21.69 0.13
N ASP A 45 -1.66 -22.01 -0.98
CA ASP A 45 -1.38 -21.45 -2.30
C ASP A 45 -2.66 -21.04 -3.04
N CYS A 46 -2.70 -19.79 -3.52
CA CYS A 46 -3.79 -19.27 -4.35
C CYS A 46 -3.65 -19.59 -5.85
N GLY A 47 -2.56 -20.24 -6.27
CA GLY A 47 -2.29 -20.65 -7.65
C GLY A 47 -2.03 -19.48 -8.61
N THR A 48 -1.77 -18.27 -8.09
CA THR A 48 -1.54 -17.10 -8.94
C THR A 48 -0.24 -17.23 -9.74
N LYS A 49 -0.31 -16.92 -11.04
CA LYS A 49 0.84 -16.77 -11.94
C LYS A 49 1.25 -15.30 -12.10
N GLU A 50 0.60 -14.41 -11.36
CA GLU A 50 0.91 -12.99 -11.35
C GLU A 50 1.81 -12.67 -10.15
N GLY A 51 2.84 -11.87 -10.39
CA GLY A 51 3.80 -11.45 -9.38
C GLY A 51 4.18 -9.99 -9.58
N ILE A 52 5.06 -9.51 -8.70
CA ILE A 52 5.70 -8.20 -8.85
C ILE A 52 7.12 -8.42 -9.36
N THR A 53 7.59 -7.50 -10.20
CA THR A 53 8.97 -7.47 -10.65
C THR A 53 9.76 -6.57 -9.71
N ILE A 54 10.77 -7.13 -9.04
CA ILE A 54 11.70 -6.38 -8.20
C ILE A 54 12.96 -6.15 -9.01
N SER A 55 13.21 -4.91 -9.38
CA SER A 55 14.44 -4.49 -10.06
C SER A 55 15.52 -4.11 -9.05
N ARG A 56 16.78 -4.14 -9.48
CA ARG A 56 17.94 -3.75 -8.68
C ARG A 56 18.04 -2.24 -8.47
N ASP A 57 17.63 -1.45 -9.46
CA ASP A 57 17.65 0.01 -9.39
C ASP A 57 16.65 0.56 -8.36
N ASP A 58 15.56 -0.18 -8.17
CA ASP A 58 14.55 0.13 -7.17
C ASP A 58 15.14 0.07 -5.75
N GLY A 59 15.13 1.21 -5.05
CA GLY A 59 15.60 1.29 -3.66
C GLY A 59 17.09 1.56 -3.48
N MET A 60 17.88 1.54 -4.57
CA MET A 60 19.30 1.88 -4.53
C MET A 60 19.52 3.35 -4.08
N GLN A 61 18.60 4.24 -4.46
CA GLN A 61 18.62 5.67 -4.09
C GLN A 61 18.59 5.93 -2.58
N PHE A 62 18.07 5.00 -1.79
CA PHE A 62 17.99 5.12 -0.33
C PHE A 62 18.62 3.92 0.39
N GLY A 63 19.54 3.18 -0.27
CA GLY A 63 20.35 2.14 0.40
C GLY A 63 19.63 0.82 0.69
N ASN A 64 18.44 0.58 0.13
CA ASN A 64 17.75 -0.70 0.28
C ASN A 64 18.26 -1.71 -0.76
N THR A 65 18.95 -2.75 -0.29
CA THR A 65 19.56 -3.75 -1.18
C THR A 65 18.51 -4.68 -1.78
N MET A 66 18.78 -5.21 -2.98
CA MET A 66 17.92 -6.22 -3.60
C MET A 66 17.73 -7.44 -2.68
N ALA A 67 18.78 -7.85 -1.96
CA ALA A 67 18.74 -8.95 -0.99
C ALA A 67 17.68 -8.74 0.11
N ALA A 68 17.63 -7.53 0.69
CA ALA A 68 16.65 -7.21 1.74
C ALA A 68 15.20 -7.24 1.22
N ARG A 69 14.98 -6.86 -0.04
CA ARG A 69 13.64 -6.82 -0.67
C ARG A 69 13.13 -8.19 -1.11
N ILE A 70 14.01 -9.07 -1.57
CA ILE A 70 13.66 -10.43 -2.00
C ILE A 70 13.59 -11.41 -0.84
N PHE A 71 14.23 -11.10 0.29
CA PHE A 71 14.18 -11.95 1.48
C PHE A 71 12.72 -12.26 1.85
N SER A 72 12.46 -13.53 2.17
CA SER A 72 11.15 -14.02 2.58
C SER A 72 10.08 -14.00 1.48
N ARG A 73 10.46 -13.81 0.21
CA ARG A 73 9.55 -13.89 -0.94
C ARG A 73 9.59 -15.25 -1.60
N THR A 74 8.53 -15.59 -2.33
CA THR A 74 8.49 -16.79 -3.17
C THR A 74 8.81 -16.43 -4.61
N ALA A 75 9.76 -17.13 -5.23
CA ALA A 75 10.11 -16.94 -6.63
C ALA A 75 8.97 -17.43 -7.54
N LEU A 76 8.61 -16.63 -8.54
CA LEU A 76 7.59 -17.02 -9.53
C LEU A 76 8.19 -17.88 -10.66
N GLU A 77 9.43 -17.59 -11.02
CA GLU A 77 10.21 -18.24 -12.08
C GLU A 77 11.51 -18.83 -11.48
N ASP A 78 12.13 -19.77 -12.19
CA ASP A 78 13.41 -20.34 -11.78
C ASP A 78 14.52 -19.27 -11.79
N VAL A 79 15.15 -19.04 -10.65
CA VAL A 79 16.24 -18.08 -10.51
C VAL A 79 17.57 -18.78 -10.78
N LYS A 80 18.18 -18.49 -11.92
CA LYS A 80 19.47 -19.05 -12.35
C LYS A 80 20.56 -17.99 -12.27
N ILE A 81 21.70 -18.37 -11.69
CA ILE A 81 22.92 -17.57 -11.63
C ILE A 81 24.04 -18.42 -12.24
N ASP A 82 24.70 -17.91 -13.28
CA ASP A 82 25.81 -18.57 -13.97
C ASP A 82 25.53 -20.05 -14.34
N GLY A 83 24.30 -20.33 -14.79
CA GLY A 83 23.84 -21.67 -15.17
C GLY A 83 23.38 -22.58 -14.01
N LYS A 84 23.61 -22.19 -12.75
CA LYS A 84 23.14 -22.92 -11.57
C LYS A 84 21.80 -22.36 -11.08
N THR A 85 20.82 -23.24 -10.86
CA THR A 85 19.52 -22.84 -10.29
C THR A 85 19.65 -22.68 -8.78
N ILE A 86 19.48 -21.46 -8.28
CA ILE A 86 19.56 -21.15 -6.84
C ILE A 86 18.21 -21.37 -6.17
N VAL A 87 17.13 -20.94 -6.83
CA VAL A 87 15.75 -21.08 -6.35
C VAL A 87 14.88 -21.58 -7.49
N LYS A 88 14.14 -22.66 -7.27
CA LYS A 88 13.13 -23.15 -8.21
C LYS A 88 11.86 -22.31 -8.11
N ALA A 89 11.08 -22.26 -9.18
CA ALA A 89 9.75 -21.65 -9.17
C ALA A 89 8.90 -22.22 -8.02
N GLY A 90 8.26 -21.34 -7.25
CA GLY A 90 7.50 -21.69 -6.05
C GLY A 90 8.36 -21.86 -4.78
N GLY A 91 9.68 -21.79 -4.88
CA GLY A 91 10.59 -21.83 -3.73
C GLY A 91 10.64 -20.50 -2.99
N VAL A 92 10.65 -20.57 -1.65
CA VAL A 92 10.85 -19.38 -0.79
C VAL A 92 12.34 -19.03 -0.74
N ILE A 93 12.62 -17.72 -0.80
CA ILE A 93 13.96 -17.15 -0.78
C ILE A 93 14.37 -16.92 0.68
N ASP A 94 15.24 -17.79 1.18
CA ASP A 94 15.91 -17.69 2.48
C ASP A 94 16.95 -16.57 2.50
N LYS A 95 17.43 -16.22 3.70
CA LYS A 95 18.46 -15.17 3.88
C LYS A 95 19.73 -15.48 3.09
N GLU A 96 20.21 -16.72 3.15
CA GLU A 96 21.41 -17.16 2.42
C GLU A 96 21.23 -17.04 0.90
N ARG A 97 20.07 -17.49 0.39
CA ARG A 97 19.73 -17.39 -1.04
C ARG A 97 19.59 -15.93 -1.47
N ALA A 98 19.02 -15.08 -0.63
CA ALA A 98 18.87 -13.65 -0.89
C ALA A 98 20.23 -12.95 -1.00
N GLU A 99 21.19 -13.28 -0.13
CA GLU A 99 22.55 -12.73 -0.17
C GLU A 99 23.29 -13.16 -1.45
N ILE A 100 23.18 -14.43 -1.85
CA ILE A 100 23.75 -14.95 -3.11
C ILE A 100 23.17 -14.19 -4.32
N ILE A 101 21.84 -14.00 -4.37
CA ILE A 101 21.19 -13.25 -5.45
C ILE A 101 21.62 -11.77 -5.42
N GLY A 102 21.75 -11.18 -4.22
CA GLY A 102 22.18 -9.80 -4.04
C GLY A 102 23.58 -9.53 -4.59
N GLN A 103 24.52 -10.47 -4.43
CA GLN A 103 25.89 -10.37 -4.95
C GLN A 103 26.01 -10.65 -6.45
N SER A 104 24.99 -11.26 -7.05
CA SER A 104 24.97 -11.56 -8.48
C SER A 104 24.71 -10.34 -9.36
N LYS A 105 24.88 -10.48 -10.67
CA LYS A 105 24.58 -9.46 -11.70
C LYS A 105 23.11 -9.45 -12.16
N LEU A 106 22.20 -10.16 -11.47
CA LEU A 106 20.79 -10.18 -11.85
C LEU A 106 20.15 -8.79 -11.70
N GLU A 107 19.55 -8.26 -12.77
CA GLU A 107 18.92 -6.95 -12.81
C GLU A 107 17.51 -6.95 -12.22
N SER A 108 16.72 -8.00 -12.45
CA SER A 108 15.36 -8.11 -11.95
C SER A 108 14.96 -9.55 -11.63
N ILE A 109 13.98 -9.69 -10.75
CA ILE A 109 13.40 -10.98 -10.35
C ILE A 109 11.88 -10.84 -10.20
N LYS A 110 11.14 -11.83 -10.70
CA LYS A 110 9.70 -11.93 -10.47
C LYS A 110 9.41 -12.74 -9.23
N VAL A 111 8.70 -12.13 -8.28
CA VAL A 111 8.31 -12.76 -7.03
C VAL A 111 6.81 -12.65 -6.80
N ARG A 112 6.28 -13.57 -6.00
CA ARG A 112 4.91 -13.46 -5.50
C ARG A 112 4.84 -12.37 -4.43
N SER A 113 3.69 -11.72 -4.37
CA SER A 113 3.39 -10.65 -3.43
C SER A 113 1.98 -10.82 -2.85
N PRO A 114 1.74 -10.35 -1.61
CA PRO A 114 0.39 -10.18 -1.09
C PRO A 114 -0.50 -9.35 -2.02
N ILE A 115 0.02 -8.40 -2.82
CA ILE A 115 -0.79 -7.59 -3.74
C ILE A 115 -1.41 -8.44 -4.86
N SER A 116 -0.65 -9.35 -5.46
CA SER A 116 -1.08 -10.20 -6.58
C SER A 116 -1.82 -11.47 -6.15
N CYS A 117 -2.02 -11.66 -4.85
CA CYS A 117 -2.66 -12.85 -4.29
C CYS A 117 -4.17 -12.91 -4.64
N LYS A 118 -4.64 -14.07 -5.10
CA LYS A 118 -6.03 -14.30 -5.57
C LYS A 118 -6.97 -14.91 -4.51
N THR A 119 -6.46 -15.14 -3.30
CA THR A 119 -7.24 -15.58 -2.13
C THR A 119 -8.34 -14.59 -1.81
N LEU A 120 -9.55 -15.09 -1.57
CA LEU A 120 -10.70 -14.26 -1.18
C LEU A 120 -10.63 -13.96 0.32
N TYR A 121 -10.92 -12.72 0.72
CA TYR A 121 -11.01 -12.32 2.14
C TYR A 121 -9.76 -12.68 2.97
N GLY A 122 -8.57 -12.62 2.37
CA GLY A 122 -7.32 -13.03 3.01
C GLY A 122 -6.14 -13.05 2.04
N VAL A 123 -5.06 -13.69 2.46
CA VAL A 123 -3.83 -13.91 1.66
C VAL A 123 -3.42 -15.38 1.79
N CYS A 124 -2.72 -15.95 0.81
CA CYS A 124 -2.17 -17.30 0.92
C CYS A 124 -0.75 -17.28 1.51
N SER A 125 -0.35 -18.39 2.13
CA SER A 125 0.98 -18.54 2.72
C SER A 125 2.09 -18.30 1.70
N THR A 126 1.98 -18.87 0.49
CA THR A 126 3.02 -18.73 -0.54
C THR A 126 3.20 -17.30 -1.05
N CYS A 127 2.15 -16.48 -1.10
CA CYS A 127 2.26 -15.07 -1.51
C CYS A 127 2.86 -14.19 -0.41
N TYR A 128 2.72 -14.59 0.85
CA TYR A 128 3.29 -13.88 1.99
C TYR A 128 4.73 -14.30 2.31
N GLY A 129 5.03 -15.60 2.17
CA GLY A 129 6.33 -16.23 2.40
C GLY A 129 6.59 -16.56 3.86
N PHE A 130 7.68 -16.04 4.45
CA PHE A 130 7.96 -16.29 5.88
C PHE A 130 7.26 -15.33 6.82
N ASP A 131 6.93 -15.88 7.99
CA ASP A 131 6.80 -15.12 9.22
C ASP A 131 8.19 -14.61 9.63
N LEU A 132 8.34 -13.29 9.71
CA LEU A 132 9.59 -12.62 10.04
C LEU A 132 9.94 -12.71 11.53
N GLY A 133 8.96 -13.02 12.40
CA GLY A 133 9.23 -13.22 13.83
C GLY A 133 9.88 -14.57 14.11
N ASN A 134 9.43 -15.62 13.41
CA ASN A 134 9.89 -17.00 13.61
C ASN A 134 10.87 -17.51 12.55
N ASN A 135 11.09 -16.77 11.46
CA ASN A 135 11.87 -17.18 10.29
C ASN A 135 11.45 -18.55 9.72
N LYS A 136 10.13 -18.80 9.67
CA LYS A 136 9.54 -20.03 9.15
C LYS A 136 8.41 -19.71 8.16
N PRO A 137 8.04 -20.65 7.26
CA PRO A 137 6.83 -20.52 6.44
C PRO A 137 5.65 -20.10 7.29
N ILE A 138 4.93 -19.07 6.85
CA ILE A 138 3.77 -18.61 7.61
C ILE A 138 2.67 -19.65 7.60
N LYS A 139 2.04 -19.87 8.75
CA LYS A 139 0.97 -20.86 8.90
C LYS A 139 -0.39 -20.26 8.54
N VAL A 140 -1.32 -21.14 8.20
CA VAL A 140 -2.73 -20.78 8.03
C VAL A 140 -3.29 -20.35 9.40
N GLY A 141 -4.09 -19.27 9.41
CA GLY A 141 -4.65 -18.67 10.62
C GLY A 141 -3.85 -17.51 11.20
N GLU A 142 -2.69 -17.16 10.64
CA GLU A 142 -1.88 -16.03 11.13
C GLU A 142 -2.49 -14.67 10.73
N ALA A 143 -2.54 -13.74 11.69
CA ALA A 143 -3.14 -12.42 11.55
C ALA A 143 -2.18 -11.39 10.93
N VAL A 144 -1.76 -11.63 9.68
CA VAL A 144 -0.76 -10.81 8.97
C VAL A 144 -1.13 -9.34 8.83
N GLY A 145 -2.43 -9.03 8.77
CA GLY A 145 -2.92 -7.66 8.73
C GLY A 145 -2.55 -6.85 9.97
N ILE A 146 -2.76 -7.43 11.15
CA ILE A 146 -2.43 -6.80 12.44
C ILE A 146 -0.92 -6.60 12.56
N VAL A 147 -0.15 -7.64 12.23
CA VAL A 147 1.32 -7.58 12.25
C VAL A 147 1.81 -6.47 11.33
N ALA A 148 1.30 -6.40 10.09
CA ALA A 148 1.68 -5.34 9.15
C ALA A 148 1.34 -3.92 9.64
N ALA A 149 0.16 -3.73 10.22
CA ALA A 149 -0.24 -2.43 10.77
C ALA A 149 0.68 -2.01 11.93
N GLN A 150 1.01 -2.93 12.83
CA GLN A 150 1.91 -2.67 13.96
C GLN A 150 3.35 -2.41 13.48
N SER A 151 3.86 -3.20 12.54
CA SER A 151 5.21 -3.02 11.96
C SER A 151 5.40 -1.68 11.24
N ILE A 152 4.32 -1.00 10.86
CA ILE A 152 4.33 0.34 10.27
C ILE A 152 4.09 1.41 11.34
N GLY A 153 3.10 1.18 12.20
CA GLY A 153 2.65 2.15 13.20
C GLY A 153 3.62 2.36 14.36
N GLU A 154 4.24 1.30 14.87
CA GLU A 154 5.18 1.37 15.99
C GLU A 154 6.44 2.19 15.63
N PRO A 155 7.12 1.94 14.49
CA PRO A 155 8.19 2.82 14.05
C PRO A 155 7.69 4.23 13.77
N GLY A 156 6.49 4.39 13.21
CA GLY A 156 5.88 5.71 12.97
C GLY A 156 5.71 6.54 14.24
N THR A 157 5.41 5.90 15.37
CA THR A 157 5.37 6.57 16.68
C THR A 157 6.78 6.93 17.14
N GLN A 158 7.76 6.04 16.95
CA GLN A 158 9.16 6.36 17.22
C GLN A 158 9.67 7.56 16.41
N LEU A 159 9.27 7.70 15.14
CA LEU A 159 9.62 8.87 14.31
C LEU A 159 9.24 10.18 14.97
N THR A 160 8.04 10.23 15.56
CA THR A 160 7.55 11.45 16.23
C THR A 160 8.29 11.75 17.53
N MET A 161 8.82 10.71 18.19
CA MET A 161 9.58 10.85 19.43
C MET A 161 11.06 11.17 19.18
N ARG A 162 11.70 10.70 18.11
CA ARG A 162 13.16 10.93 17.89
C ARG A 162 13.53 12.34 17.44
N THR A 163 12.57 13.25 17.29
CA THR A 163 12.75 14.63 16.82
C THR A 163 13.56 15.56 17.75
N PHE A 164 14.14 15.05 18.85
CA PHE A 164 14.69 15.85 19.96
C PHE A 164 15.91 16.72 19.64
N HIS A 165 16.61 16.54 18.50
CA HIS A 165 17.94 17.13 18.32
C HIS A 165 18.09 18.17 17.21
N ILE A 166 17.03 18.49 16.44
CA ILE A 166 17.14 19.35 15.24
C ILE A 166 16.37 20.67 15.39
N GLY A 167 15.76 20.93 16.54
CA GLY A 167 14.97 22.12 16.84
C GLY A 167 15.68 23.49 16.77
N GLY A 168 16.88 23.58 16.20
CA GLY A 168 17.66 24.81 16.01
C GLY A 168 18.57 24.87 14.77
N VAL A 169 18.54 23.88 13.87
CA VAL A 169 19.37 23.87 12.64
C VAL A 169 18.46 23.98 11.42
N ALA A 170 18.61 25.05 10.63
CA ALA A 170 17.93 25.22 9.35
C ALA A 170 18.55 24.28 8.31
N GLY A 171 18.07 23.03 8.26
CA GLY A 171 18.49 22.00 7.31
C GLY A 171 17.53 20.81 7.37
N SER A 172 17.30 20.17 6.21
CA SER A 172 16.25 19.17 5.88
C SER A 172 15.37 18.71 7.06
N ASP A 173 14.15 19.23 7.07
CA ASP A 173 13.20 19.10 8.17
C ASP A 173 12.73 17.64 8.36
N ILE A 174 13.29 16.98 9.39
CA ILE A 174 12.95 15.63 9.85
C ILE A 174 11.44 15.49 10.19
N THR A 175 10.74 16.61 10.41
CA THR A 175 9.31 16.60 10.76
C THR A 175 8.36 16.25 9.60
N HIS A 176 8.85 16.08 8.37
CA HIS A 176 8.01 15.76 7.21
C HIS A 176 7.66 14.28 7.02
N GLY A 177 8.34 13.34 7.69
CA GLY A 177 8.17 11.91 7.43
C GLY A 177 6.74 11.39 7.68
N LEU A 178 6.23 11.55 8.90
CA LEU A 178 4.88 11.04 9.23
C LEU A 178 3.76 11.75 8.46
N PRO A 179 3.70 13.09 8.34
CA PRO A 179 2.68 13.76 7.53
C PRO A 179 2.65 13.27 6.08
N ARG A 180 3.82 12.95 5.52
CA ARG A 180 3.94 12.39 4.17
C ARG A 180 3.41 10.95 4.11
N ILE A 181 3.72 10.11 5.09
CA ILE A 181 3.15 8.75 5.19
C ILE A 181 1.63 8.80 5.27
N GLU A 182 1.08 9.69 6.09
CA GLU A 182 -0.38 9.88 6.19
C GLU A 182 -1.00 10.36 4.87
N GLU A 183 -0.34 11.30 4.18
CA GLU A 183 -0.75 11.81 2.87
C GLU A 183 -0.83 10.68 1.84
N ILE A 184 0.18 9.80 1.81
CA ILE A 184 0.25 8.63 0.92
C ILE A 184 -0.86 7.63 1.23
N PHE A 185 -0.99 7.18 2.49
CA PHE A 185 -1.98 6.17 2.84
C PHE A 185 -3.43 6.67 2.75
N GLU A 186 -3.65 7.99 2.87
CA GLU A 186 -4.96 8.58 2.61
C GLU A 186 -5.21 8.95 1.14
N ALA A 187 -4.24 8.66 0.25
CA ALA A 187 -4.28 9.02 -1.17
C ALA A 187 -4.68 10.49 -1.39
N ARG A 188 -4.08 11.39 -0.59
CA ARG A 188 -4.28 12.83 -0.66
C ARG A 188 -3.35 13.43 -1.74
N PRO A 189 -3.79 14.49 -2.44
CA PRO A 189 -2.91 15.22 -3.35
C PRO A 189 -1.71 15.80 -2.59
N PRO A 190 -0.48 15.62 -3.10
CA PRO A 190 0.69 15.99 -2.35
C PRO A 190 1.00 17.48 -2.39
N LYS A 191 1.65 17.97 -1.32
CA LYS A 191 2.29 19.29 -1.35
C LYS A 191 3.50 19.26 -2.30
N GLY A 192 3.66 20.30 -3.12
CA GLY A 192 4.70 20.35 -4.14
C GLY A 192 4.50 19.27 -5.20
N ARG A 193 3.28 19.17 -5.75
CA ARG A 193 2.94 18.17 -6.77
C ARG A 193 3.85 18.34 -7.99
N ALA A 194 4.44 17.24 -8.44
CA ALA A 194 5.12 17.18 -9.72
C ALA A 194 4.09 16.96 -10.83
N PHE A 195 4.31 17.58 -11.99
CA PHE A 195 3.46 17.34 -13.15
C PHE A 195 3.85 16.05 -13.86
N LEU A 196 2.83 15.27 -14.21
CA LEU A 196 2.96 14.08 -15.03
C LEU A 196 2.54 14.38 -16.46
N ALA A 197 3.25 13.78 -17.43
CA ALA A 197 2.86 13.84 -18.82
C ALA A 197 1.50 13.12 -19.03
N GLU A 198 0.51 13.80 -19.61
CA GLU A 198 -0.82 13.20 -19.81
C GLU A 198 -0.87 12.24 -20.99
N GLU A 199 0.01 12.43 -21.98
CA GLU A 199 0.06 11.71 -23.24
C GLU A 199 1.51 11.53 -23.70
N ASP A 200 1.73 10.57 -24.60
CA ASP A 200 3.03 10.35 -25.22
C ASP A 200 3.35 11.51 -26.18
N GLY A 201 4.59 12.01 -26.12
CA GLY A 201 4.99 13.17 -26.91
C GLY A 201 6.48 13.46 -26.83
N ALA A 202 6.85 14.66 -27.25
CA ALA A 202 8.20 15.17 -27.09
C ALA A 202 8.16 16.56 -26.48
N VAL A 203 9.15 16.89 -25.66
CA VAL A 203 9.31 18.24 -25.12
C VAL A 203 9.74 19.16 -26.26
N GLU A 204 8.92 20.16 -26.55
CA GLU A 204 9.18 21.13 -27.61
C GLU A 204 10.11 22.24 -27.12
N ASP A 205 9.77 22.85 -25.98
CA ASP A 205 10.54 23.94 -25.40
C ASP A 205 10.26 24.10 -23.89
N ILE A 206 11.16 24.79 -23.19
CA ILE A 206 11.01 25.17 -21.78
C ILE A 206 11.24 26.67 -21.66
N GLU A 207 10.16 27.43 -21.51
CA GLU A 207 10.20 28.90 -21.46
C GLU A 207 10.16 29.41 -20.00
N ASP A 208 11.00 30.38 -19.67
CA ASP A 208 10.85 31.16 -18.43
C ASP A 208 9.79 32.26 -18.63
N ARG A 209 8.61 32.09 -18.04
CA ARG A 209 7.54 33.11 -17.98
C ARG A 209 7.46 33.73 -16.59
N GLY A 210 8.28 34.76 -16.37
CA GLY A 210 8.29 35.54 -15.12
C GLY A 210 8.71 34.70 -13.91
N LEU A 211 7.74 34.36 -13.05
CA LEU A 211 7.96 33.54 -11.84
C LEU A 211 7.79 32.03 -12.09
N SER A 212 7.41 31.61 -13.30
CA SER A 212 7.15 30.21 -13.66
C SER A 212 8.00 29.77 -14.85
N LYS A 213 8.42 28.51 -14.88
CA LYS A 213 8.89 27.81 -16.08
C LYS A 213 7.72 27.09 -16.73
N VAL A 214 7.56 27.20 -18.03
CA VAL A 214 6.49 26.53 -18.78
C VAL A 214 7.11 25.46 -19.67
N ILE A 215 6.78 24.20 -19.39
CA ILE A 215 7.21 23.05 -20.18
C ILE A 215 6.17 22.84 -21.28
N LYS A 216 6.57 23.03 -22.54
CA LYS A 216 5.72 22.78 -23.71
C LYS A 216 5.96 21.36 -24.20
N VAL A 217 4.91 20.55 -24.14
CA VAL A 217 4.91 19.18 -24.63
C VAL A 217 4.09 19.10 -25.89
N LYS A 218 4.72 18.70 -27.00
CA LYS A 218 4.05 18.46 -28.26
C LYS A 218 3.46 17.06 -28.28
N VAL A 219 2.14 16.98 -28.37
CA VAL A 219 1.36 15.75 -28.42
C VAL A 219 0.59 15.72 -29.73
N LYS A 220 1.03 14.89 -30.67
CA LYS A 220 0.46 14.80 -32.03
C LYS A 220 0.41 16.16 -32.74
N LYS A 221 -0.73 16.86 -32.68
CA LYS A 221 -0.97 18.19 -33.29
C LYS A 221 -1.17 19.31 -32.27
N ASP A 222 -1.34 19.00 -31.00
CA ASP A 222 -1.59 19.97 -29.93
C ASP A 222 -0.34 20.14 -29.06
N VAL A 223 -0.18 21.33 -28.49
CA VAL A 223 0.89 21.63 -27.53
C VAL A 223 0.24 21.82 -26.16
N LYS A 224 0.62 20.97 -25.20
CA LYS A 224 0.21 21.10 -23.80
C LYS A 224 1.27 21.86 -23.02
N GLU A 225 0.84 22.87 -22.28
CA GLU A 225 1.71 23.69 -21.44
C GLU A 225 1.58 23.29 -19.96
N TYR A 226 2.71 22.99 -19.31
CA TYR A 226 2.78 22.72 -17.88
C TYR A 226 3.56 23.83 -17.18
N ALA A 227 2.88 24.65 -16.36
CA ALA A 227 3.50 25.74 -15.61
C ALA A 227 4.00 25.25 -14.24
N VAL A 228 5.31 25.31 -14.03
CA VAL A 228 5.99 25.00 -12.76
C VAL A 228 6.64 26.25 -12.17
N SER A 229 6.79 26.31 -10.85
CA SER A 229 7.52 27.40 -10.20
C SER A 229 8.97 27.40 -10.67
N ARG A 230 9.56 28.60 -10.87
CA ARG A 230 10.94 28.74 -11.34
C ARG A 230 12.00 28.09 -10.43
N MET A 231 11.69 27.96 -9.14
CA MET A 231 12.55 27.32 -8.13
C MET A 231 12.60 25.80 -8.24
N VAL A 232 11.66 25.19 -8.97
CA VAL A 232 11.57 23.73 -9.10
C VAL A 232 12.46 23.28 -10.25
N ASP A 233 13.26 22.25 -10.01
CA ASP A 233 14.09 21.66 -11.05
C ASP A 233 13.24 20.85 -12.04
N VAL A 234 13.57 20.98 -13.32
CA VAL A 234 12.89 20.28 -14.42
C VAL A 234 13.76 19.10 -14.84
N PHE A 235 13.19 17.90 -14.91
CA PHE A 235 13.93 16.68 -15.21
C PHE A 235 14.08 16.42 -16.71
N VAL A 236 13.21 17.03 -17.52
CA VAL A 236 13.19 16.88 -18.97
C VAL A 236 13.92 18.02 -19.68
N LYS A 237 14.50 17.73 -20.84
CA LYS A 237 15.15 18.70 -21.73
C LYS A 237 14.38 18.85 -23.04
N PRO A 238 14.51 19.99 -23.75
CA PRO A 238 13.94 20.13 -25.09
C PRO A 238 14.46 19.03 -26.03
N GLY A 239 13.54 18.37 -26.74
CA GLY A 239 13.83 17.22 -27.60
C GLY A 239 13.70 15.86 -26.93
N ASP A 240 13.54 15.78 -25.60
CA ASP A 240 13.34 14.50 -24.90
C ASP A 240 11.98 13.89 -25.27
N ALA A 241 12.00 12.59 -25.59
CA ALA A 241 10.79 11.81 -25.78
C ALA A 241 10.20 11.44 -24.41
N ILE A 242 8.93 11.74 -24.22
CA ILE A 242 8.21 11.46 -22.98
C ILE A 242 7.07 10.48 -23.22
N LYS A 243 6.86 9.61 -22.25
CA LYS A 243 5.72 8.70 -22.21
C LYS A 243 4.67 9.21 -21.23
N LYS A 244 3.44 8.74 -21.43
CA LYS A 244 2.32 8.99 -20.53
C LYS A 244 2.67 8.58 -19.10
N GLY A 245 2.52 9.53 -18.19
CA GLY A 245 2.82 9.42 -16.76
C GLY A 245 4.30 9.60 -16.40
N ASP A 246 5.14 10.08 -17.31
CA ASP A 246 6.52 10.50 -16.98
C ASP A 246 6.49 11.75 -16.12
N GLN A 247 7.38 11.80 -15.12
CA GLN A 247 7.54 12.94 -14.23
C GLN A 247 8.35 14.04 -14.92
N LEU A 248 7.76 15.22 -15.07
CA LEU A 248 8.37 16.34 -15.80
C LEU A 248 9.27 17.21 -14.93
N CYS A 249 8.94 17.36 -13.65
CA CYS A 249 9.64 18.23 -12.72
C CYS A 249 9.83 17.57 -11.36
N GLU A 250 10.74 18.12 -10.56
CA GLU A 250 10.92 17.75 -9.17
C GLU A 250 9.62 17.93 -8.38
N GLY A 251 9.37 17.01 -7.46
CA GLY A 251 8.22 17.03 -6.58
C GLY A 251 7.63 15.65 -6.34
N ASN A 252 6.51 15.65 -5.63
CA ASN A 252 5.80 14.45 -5.22
C ASN A 252 4.72 14.09 -6.25
N LEU A 253 4.58 12.81 -6.58
CA LEU A 253 3.56 12.35 -7.53
C LEU A 253 2.20 12.24 -6.84
N ASP A 254 1.15 12.69 -7.52
CA ASP A 254 -0.21 12.36 -7.13
C ASP A 254 -0.52 10.91 -7.52
N ILE A 255 -0.83 10.09 -6.52
CA ILE A 255 -1.06 8.65 -6.68
C ILE A 255 -2.30 8.38 -7.53
N LYS A 256 -3.33 9.24 -7.48
CA LYS A 256 -4.55 9.08 -8.29
C LYS A 256 -4.30 9.39 -9.75
N GLU A 257 -3.52 10.45 -10.03
CA GLU A 257 -3.10 10.76 -11.40
C GLU A 257 -2.20 9.64 -11.93
N LEU A 258 -1.22 9.19 -11.15
CA LEU A 258 -0.36 8.08 -11.50
C LEU A 258 -1.14 6.79 -11.80
N PHE A 259 -2.15 6.48 -10.98
CA PHE A 259 -3.04 5.35 -11.19
C PHE A 259 -3.85 5.47 -12.49
N ALA A 260 -4.35 6.66 -12.81
CA ALA A 260 -5.11 6.90 -14.03
C ALA A 260 -4.23 6.86 -15.30
N LEU A 261 -2.97 7.29 -15.19
CA LEU A 261 -2.06 7.40 -16.33
C LEU A 261 -1.28 6.11 -16.62
N ARG A 262 -0.70 5.48 -15.60
CA ARG A 262 0.18 4.29 -15.71
C ARG A 262 -0.40 2.99 -15.12
N GLY A 263 -1.56 3.06 -14.47
CA GLY A 263 -2.25 1.88 -13.93
C GLY A 263 -1.85 1.50 -12.50
N ALA A 264 -2.39 0.36 -12.04
CA ALA A 264 -2.27 -0.10 -10.65
C ALA A 264 -0.83 -0.39 -10.23
N GLU A 265 -0.08 -1.10 -11.07
CA GLU A 265 1.27 -1.57 -10.73
C GLU A 265 2.23 -0.40 -10.47
N ALA A 266 2.22 0.63 -11.32
CA ALA A 266 3.03 1.82 -11.14
C ALA A 266 2.68 2.59 -9.85
N ALA A 267 1.38 2.75 -9.56
CA ALA A 267 0.92 3.41 -8.35
C ALA A 267 1.29 2.62 -7.08
N GLN A 268 1.17 1.29 -7.11
CA GLN A 268 1.55 0.41 -6.00
C GLN A 268 3.05 0.46 -5.72
N ASN A 269 3.89 0.35 -6.76
CA ASN A 269 5.34 0.43 -6.64
C ASN A 269 5.78 1.81 -6.11
N TYR A 270 5.13 2.88 -6.58
CA TYR A 270 5.39 4.23 -6.06
C TYR A 270 5.08 4.34 -4.57
N ILE A 271 3.90 3.88 -4.12
CA ILE A 271 3.54 3.90 -2.69
C ILE A 271 4.56 3.13 -1.85
N ILE A 272 4.93 1.91 -2.29
CA ILE A 272 5.87 1.06 -1.54
C ILE A 272 7.23 1.76 -1.43
N ASN A 273 7.78 2.25 -2.54
CA ASN A 273 9.10 2.87 -2.56
C ASN A 273 9.14 4.18 -1.78
N GLU A 274 8.09 5.00 -1.88
CA GLU A 274 8.03 6.28 -1.17
C GLU A 274 7.91 6.08 0.35
N VAL A 275 7.06 5.14 0.81
CA VAL A 275 6.95 4.80 2.23
C VAL A 275 8.28 4.23 2.74
N GLN A 276 8.91 3.32 1.98
CA GLN A 276 10.21 2.74 2.33
C GLN A 276 11.31 3.80 2.44
N LYS A 277 11.36 4.75 1.50
CA LYS A 277 12.32 5.86 1.52
C LYS A 277 12.25 6.65 2.82
N ILE A 278 11.04 6.96 3.30
CA ILE A 278 10.82 7.72 4.53
C ILE A 278 11.24 6.93 5.77
N TYR A 279 10.85 5.65 5.87
CA TYR A 279 11.24 4.84 7.03
C TYR A 279 12.74 4.56 7.06
N PHE A 280 13.36 4.36 5.89
CA PHE A 280 14.80 4.12 5.79
C PHE A 280 15.62 5.38 6.13
N SER A 281 15.21 6.56 5.65
CA SER A 281 15.90 7.83 6.00
C SER A 281 15.93 8.09 7.51
N GLU A 282 14.97 7.53 8.24
CA GLU A 282 14.84 7.65 9.68
C GLU A 282 15.43 6.46 10.46
N GLY A 283 16.09 5.53 9.76
CA GLY A 283 16.77 4.37 10.37
C GLY A 283 15.82 3.27 10.87
N ALA A 284 14.58 3.23 10.40
CA ALA A 284 13.62 2.17 10.69
C ALA A 284 13.44 1.25 9.47
N ALA A 285 14.12 0.09 9.46
CA ALA A 285 13.99 -0.86 8.35
C ALA A 285 12.69 -1.68 8.47
N ILE A 286 11.70 -1.39 7.62
CA ILE A 286 10.45 -2.14 7.52
C ILE A 286 10.50 -3.04 6.29
N ASN A 287 10.04 -4.30 6.39
CA ASN A 287 9.95 -5.16 5.22
C ASN A 287 8.81 -4.75 4.28
N ASN A 288 9.05 -4.73 2.97
CA ASN A 288 8.07 -4.37 1.94
C ASN A 288 6.74 -5.13 2.05
N LYS A 289 6.74 -6.37 2.57
CA LYS A 289 5.51 -7.16 2.68
C LYS A 289 4.44 -6.50 3.56
N HIS A 290 4.85 -5.77 4.60
CA HIS A 290 3.92 -5.08 5.48
C HIS A 290 3.26 -3.90 4.76
N VAL A 291 4.05 -3.13 4.01
CA VAL A 291 3.52 -2.02 3.19
C VAL A 291 2.60 -2.57 2.10
N GLU A 292 2.98 -3.67 1.46
CA GLU A 292 2.17 -4.34 0.43
C GLU A 292 0.81 -4.83 0.94
N ILE A 293 0.72 -5.26 2.19
CA ILE A 293 -0.55 -5.63 2.84
C ILE A 293 -1.49 -4.41 2.93
N ILE A 294 -0.97 -3.24 3.30
CA ILE A 294 -1.75 -2.00 3.34
C ILE A 294 -2.11 -1.52 1.94
N VAL A 295 -1.16 -1.56 1.01
CA VAL A 295 -1.41 -1.19 -0.39
C VAL A 295 -2.47 -2.11 -1.02
N ARG A 296 -2.44 -3.42 -0.77
CA ARG A 296 -3.50 -4.35 -1.19
C ARG A 296 -4.88 -3.86 -0.76
N GLN A 297 -5.01 -3.34 0.46
CA GLN A 297 -6.27 -2.80 0.97
C GLN A 297 -6.68 -1.48 0.33
N MET A 298 -5.74 -0.57 0.04
CA MET A 298 -6.04 0.67 -0.69
C MET A 298 -6.66 0.42 -2.07
N PHE A 299 -6.38 -0.74 -2.66
CA PHE A 299 -6.89 -1.20 -3.96
C PHE A 299 -7.97 -2.30 -3.85
N ALA A 300 -8.53 -2.54 -2.66
CA ALA A 300 -9.48 -3.62 -2.38
C ALA A 300 -10.95 -3.23 -2.65
N ARG A 301 -11.21 -2.09 -3.29
CA ARG A 301 -12.56 -1.63 -3.66
C ARG A 301 -12.74 -1.57 -5.16
N VAL A 302 -13.94 -1.91 -5.62
CA VAL A 302 -14.33 -1.86 -7.03
C VAL A 302 -15.66 -1.14 -7.17
N LYS A 303 -15.80 -0.34 -8.24
CA LYS A 303 -17.04 0.31 -8.63
C LYS A 303 -17.70 -0.45 -9.76
N ILE A 304 -18.95 -0.86 -9.59
CA ILE A 304 -19.68 -1.62 -10.60
C ILE A 304 -19.96 -0.75 -11.83
N LYS A 305 -19.64 -1.26 -13.02
CA LYS A 305 -19.89 -0.63 -14.32
C LYS A 305 -21.04 -1.30 -15.06
N GLU A 306 -21.05 -2.63 -15.04
CA GLU A 306 -22.08 -3.46 -15.64
C GLU A 306 -22.45 -4.54 -14.63
N SER A 307 -23.75 -4.73 -14.39
CA SER A 307 -24.26 -5.76 -13.46
C SER A 307 -24.18 -7.16 -14.06
N GLY A 308 -24.28 -7.31 -15.38
CA GLY A 308 -24.48 -8.62 -15.98
C GLY A 308 -25.74 -9.28 -15.39
N ASP A 309 -25.65 -10.57 -15.06
CA ASP A 309 -26.73 -11.32 -14.41
C ASP A 309 -26.61 -11.34 -12.87
N SER A 310 -25.82 -10.44 -12.29
CA SER A 310 -25.67 -10.32 -10.84
C SER A 310 -26.72 -9.38 -10.24
N GLU A 311 -26.88 -9.45 -8.92
CA GLU A 311 -27.72 -8.52 -8.15
C GLU A 311 -27.02 -7.17 -7.88
N PHE A 312 -25.92 -6.87 -8.57
CA PHE A 312 -25.17 -5.64 -8.33
C PHE A 312 -25.84 -4.43 -8.96
N VAL A 313 -25.85 -3.33 -8.22
CA VAL A 313 -26.32 -2.04 -8.72
C VAL A 313 -25.17 -1.30 -9.40
N ILE A 314 -25.44 -0.71 -10.57
CA ILE A 314 -24.45 0.06 -11.32
C ILE A 314 -24.08 1.31 -10.53
N GLY A 315 -22.78 1.55 -10.36
CA GLY A 315 -22.25 2.68 -9.63
C GLY A 315 -21.91 2.39 -8.16
N ASP A 316 -22.38 1.26 -7.61
CA ASP A 316 -22.05 0.86 -6.24
C ASP A 316 -20.56 0.55 -6.08
N VAL A 317 -20.06 0.85 -4.89
CA VAL A 317 -18.70 0.53 -4.47
C VAL A 317 -18.76 -0.61 -3.47
N MET A 318 -18.04 -1.70 -3.76
CA MET A 318 -17.98 -2.86 -2.88
C MET A 318 -16.59 -3.45 -2.79
N GLU A 319 -16.42 -4.39 -1.87
CA GLU A 319 -15.17 -5.11 -1.70
C GLU A 319 -14.87 -6.00 -2.92
N LYS A 320 -13.62 -5.93 -3.39
CA LYS A 320 -13.10 -6.72 -4.50
C LYS A 320 -13.26 -8.23 -4.27
N SER A 321 -13.08 -8.70 -3.03
CA SER A 321 -13.27 -10.11 -2.65
C SER A 321 -14.69 -10.59 -2.95
N ARG A 322 -15.72 -9.86 -2.52
CA ARG A 322 -17.13 -10.19 -2.80
C ARG A 322 -17.44 -10.16 -4.28
N PHE A 323 -16.98 -9.13 -4.99
CA PHE A 323 -17.16 -9.03 -6.44
C PHE A 323 -16.56 -10.24 -7.15
N LEU A 324 -15.36 -10.68 -6.77
CA LEU A 324 -14.72 -11.87 -7.33
C LEU A 324 -15.44 -13.17 -6.94
N GLU A 325 -15.94 -13.28 -5.72
CA GLU A 325 -16.72 -14.43 -5.25
C GLU A 325 -17.98 -14.64 -6.10
N VAL A 326 -18.83 -13.60 -6.21
CA VAL A 326 -20.08 -13.65 -6.99
C VAL A 326 -19.80 -13.92 -8.47
N ASN A 327 -18.79 -13.27 -9.05
CA ASN A 327 -18.43 -13.53 -10.44
C ASN A 327 -17.90 -14.94 -10.69
N ARG A 328 -17.19 -15.55 -9.72
CA ARG A 328 -16.80 -16.96 -9.81
C ARG A 328 -18.03 -17.88 -9.78
N GLN A 329 -19.04 -17.55 -8.98
CA GLN A 329 -20.30 -18.31 -8.93
C GLN A 329 -21.11 -18.18 -10.22
N LEU A 330 -21.28 -16.96 -10.75
CA LEU A 330 -22.00 -16.73 -12.01
C LEU A 330 -21.35 -17.44 -13.19
N LYS A 331 -20.01 -17.42 -13.28
CA LYS A 331 -19.26 -18.16 -14.31
C LYS A 331 -19.47 -19.66 -14.20
N LYS A 332 -19.49 -20.22 -12.98
CA LYS A 332 -19.80 -21.64 -12.76
C LYS A 332 -21.23 -21.99 -13.19
N ALA A 333 -22.17 -21.06 -13.04
CA ALA A 333 -23.55 -21.20 -13.49
C ALA A 333 -23.77 -20.86 -14.99
N GLY A 334 -22.72 -20.53 -15.74
CA GLY A 334 -22.82 -20.17 -17.16
C GLY A 334 -23.48 -18.81 -17.44
N LYS A 335 -23.65 -17.96 -16.41
CA LYS A 335 -24.26 -16.63 -16.51
C LYS A 335 -23.26 -15.53 -16.86
N ALA A 336 -23.75 -14.39 -17.33
CA ALA A 336 -22.93 -13.23 -17.68
C ALA A 336 -22.31 -12.59 -16.41
N PRO A 337 -20.98 -12.50 -16.30
CA PRO A 337 -20.33 -11.91 -15.13
C PRO A 337 -20.46 -10.39 -15.13
N ALA A 338 -20.51 -9.80 -13.94
CA ALA A 338 -20.48 -8.36 -13.76
C ALA A 338 -19.10 -7.77 -14.09
N LYS A 339 -19.06 -6.53 -14.60
CA LYS A 339 -17.83 -5.76 -14.82
C LYS A 339 -17.73 -4.62 -13.81
N ALA A 340 -16.52 -4.42 -13.29
CA ALA A 340 -16.24 -3.35 -12.34
C ALA A 340 -14.91 -2.66 -12.65
N GLN A 341 -14.80 -1.41 -12.25
CA GLN A 341 -13.58 -0.61 -12.30
C GLN A 341 -12.91 -0.64 -10.92
N GLN A 342 -11.62 -0.96 -10.87
CA GLN A 342 -10.87 -0.89 -9.63
C GLN A 342 -10.71 0.56 -9.16
N LEU A 343 -10.87 0.79 -7.86
CA LEU A 343 -10.69 2.09 -7.24
C LEU A 343 -9.43 2.11 -6.37
N LEU A 344 -8.79 3.28 -6.31
CA LEU A 344 -7.79 3.63 -5.32
C LEU A 344 -8.47 4.51 -4.26
N MET A 345 -8.45 4.06 -3.01
CA MET A 345 -9.06 4.76 -1.88
C MET A 345 -8.06 4.87 -0.72
N GLY A 346 -8.12 5.98 0.00
CA GLY A 346 -7.36 6.15 1.24
C GLY A 346 -7.86 5.22 2.34
N ILE A 347 -6.98 4.86 3.27
CA ILE A 347 -7.25 3.88 4.33
C ILE A 347 -8.53 4.21 5.13
N THR A 348 -8.80 5.48 5.46
CA THR A 348 -10.02 5.85 6.20
C THR A 348 -11.29 5.50 5.42
N LYS A 349 -11.32 5.74 4.10
CA LYS A 349 -12.49 5.39 3.27
C LYS A 349 -12.62 3.89 3.04
N VAL A 350 -11.51 3.15 3.02
CA VAL A 350 -11.52 1.69 2.93
C VAL A 350 -12.12 1.08 4.21
N ALA A 351 -11.72 1.57 5.39
CA ALA A 351 -12.25 1.14 6.68
C ALA A 351 -13.74 1.46 6.90
N LEU A 352 -14.28 2.50 6.26
CA LEU A 352 -15.71 2.81 6.32
C LEU A 352 -16.57 1.99 5.34
N SER A 353 -15.93 1.34 4.35
CA SER A 353 -16.60 0.57 3.29
C SER A 353 -16.44 -0.94 3.46
N THR A 354 -16.14 -1.42 4.68
CA THR A 354 -16.16 -2.86 5.01
C THR A 354 -17.58 -3.42 4.91
N GLU A 355 -17.69 -4.72 4.59
CA GLU A 355 -18.97 -5.43 4.59
C GLU A 355 -19.60 -5.53 5.98
N SER A 356 -18.75 -5.70 7.00
CA SER A 356 -19.14 -5.77 8.39
C SER A 356 -19.51 -4.38 8.89
N PHE A 357 -20.79 -4.21 9.19
CA PHE A 357 -21.28 -2.96 9.75
C PHE A 357 -20.88 -2.81 11.22
N LEU A 358 -20.66 -3.92 11.93
CA LEU A 358 -20.17 -3.89 13.32
C LEU A 358 -18.74 -3.36 13.40
N SER A 359 -17.87 -3.79 12.48
CA SER A 359 -16.50 -3.28 12.37
C SER A 359 -16.47 -1.82 11.95
N ALA A 360 -17.25 -1.46 10.92
CA ALA A 360 -17.34 -0.08 10.43
C ALA A 360 -17.86 0.88 11.52
N ALA A 361 -18.91 0.49 12.24
CA ALA A 361 -19.54 1.30 13.29
C ALA A 361 -18.60 1.56 14.48
N SER A 362 -17.64 0.68 14.72
CA SER A 362 -16.61 0.82 15.76
C SER A 362 -15.52 1.83 15.38
N PHE A 363 -15.35 2.14 14.08
CA PHE A 363 -14.27 3.00 13.62
C PHE A 363 -14.65 4.48 13.73
N GLN A 364 -15.59 4.94 12.90
CA GLN A 364 -16.09 6.31 12.83
C GLN A 364 -17.54 6.35 12.32
N GLU A 365 -18.21 7.50 12.49
CA GLU A 365 -19.56 7.76 11.95
C GLU A 365 -20.63 6.72 12.35
N THR A 366 -20.55 6.20 13.58
CA THR A 366 -21.37 5.10 14.12
C THR A 366 -22.86 5.23 13.79
N ALA A 367 -23.48 6.40 14.04
CA ALA A 367 -24.89 6.62 13.77
C ALA A 367 -25.25 6.45 12.29
N ARG A 368 -24.43 7.00 11.37
CA ARG A 368 -24.65 6.89 9.92
C ARG A 368 -24.55 5.43 9.47
N VAL A 369 -23.54 4.70 9.98
CA VAL A 369 -23.34 3.28 9.63
C VAL A 369 -24.52 2.41 10.09
N LEU A 370 -24.97 2.58 11.34
CA LEU A 370 -26.07 1.78 11.89
C LEU A 370 -27.41 2.07 11.21
N ILE A 371 -27.71 3.35 10.92
CA ILE A 371 -28.92 3.73 10.18
C ILE A 371 -28.90 3.11 8.79
N GLY A 372 -27.77 3.19 8.07
CA GLY A 372 -27.65 2.57 6.75
C GLY A 372 -27.83 1.05 6.79
N ALA A 373 -27.20 0.37 7.77
CA ALA A 373 -27.34 -1.06 7.95
C ALA A 373 -28.79 -1.48 8.26
N ALA A 374 -29.52 -0.70 9.07
CA ALA A 374 -30.92 -0.94 9.38
C ALA A 374 -31.85 -0.74 8.17
N LEU A 375 -31.61 0.31 7.36
CA LEU A 375 -32.39 0.58 6.14
C LEU A 375 -32.19 -0.50 5.08
N GLU A 376 -30.96 -0.99 4.91
CA GLU A 376 -30.62 -2.04 3.95
C GLU A 376 -30.93 -3.46 4.46
N GLY A 377 -31.25 -3.62 5.76
CA GLY A 377 -31.41 -4.94 6.38
C GLY A 377 -30.13 -5.80 6.34
N LYS A 378 -28.96 -5.17 6.55
CA LYS A 378 -27.66 -5.87 6.43
C LYS A 378 -27.53 -6.99 7.47
N VAL A 379 -26.97 -8.11 7.01
CA VAL A 379 -26.59 -9.25 7.86
C VAL A 379 -25.07 -9.31 7.97
N ASP A 380 -24.55 -9.24 9.18
CA ASP A 380 -23.12 -9.37 9.44
C ASP A 380 -22.71 -10.85 9.46
N ARG A 381 -21.66 -11.21 8.73
CA ARG A 381 -21.15 -12.59 8.64
C ARG A 381 -20.05 -12.90 9.64
N LEU A 382 -19.65 -11.93 10.49
CA LEU A 382 -18.68 -12.13 11.56
C LEU A 382 -17.36 -12.80 11.10
N ARG A 383 -16.89 -12.40 9.91
CA ARG A 383 -15.70 -13.00 9.27
C ARG A 383 -14.39 -12.44 9.81
N GLY A 384 -14.43 -11.21 10.34
CA GLY A 384 -13.27 -10.45 10.78
C GLY A 384 -12.97 -10.68 12.25
N LEU A 385 -11.92 -10.01 12.71
CA LEU A 385 -11.49 -10.08 14.10
C LEU A 385 -12.42 -9.28 15.00
N LYS A 386 -12.75 -8.06 14.57
CA LYS A 386 -13.39 -7.06 15.42
C LYS A 386 -14.83 -7.39 15.75
N GLU A 387 -15.60 -7.93 14.80
CA GLU A 387 -17.00 -8.29 15.10
C GLU A 387 -17.06 -9.40 16.16
N ASN A 388 -16.16 -10.37 16.05
CA ASN A 388 -16.06 -11.45 17.03
C ASN A 388 -15.64 -10.93 18.41
N VAL A 389 -14.70 -9.99 18.48
CA VAL A 389 -14.34 -9.31 19.74
C VAL A 389 -15.54 -8.57 20.33
N ILE A 390 -16.27 -7.79 19.53
CA ILE A 390 -17.43 -6.99 19.97
C ILE A 390 -18.53 -7.89 20.56
N ILE A 391 -18.80 -9.04 19.94
CA ILE A 391 -19.85 -9.97 20.37
C ILE A 391 -19.35 -10.94 21.48
N GLY A 392 -18.05 -10.95 21.80
CA GLY A 392 -17.47 -11.84 22.80
C GLY A 392 -17.28 -13.28 22.32
N ARG A 393 -17.07 -13.48 21.01
CA ARG A 393 -16.74 -14.78 20.40
C ARG A 393 -15.23 -14.94 20.21
N LEU A 394 -14.78 -16.18 20.05
CA LEU A 394 -13.42 -16.47 19.62
C LEU A 394 -13.15 -15.83 18.26
N ILE A 395 -12.02 -15.15 18.13
CA ILE A 395 -11.56 -14.55 16.88
C ILE A 395 -11.13 -15.64 15.88
N PRO A 396 -11.38 -15.49 14.57
CA PRO A 396 -11.14 -16.53 13.57
C PRO A 396 -9.68 -16.61 13.09
N VAL A 397 -8.73 -16.56 14.05
CA VAL A 397 -7.27 -16.63 13.82
C VAL A 397 -6.58 -17.48 14.88
N GLY A 398 -5.38 -17.97 14.57
CA GLY A 398 -4.59 -18.80 15.47
C GLY A 398 -5.39 -20.01 15.98
N THR A 399 -5.48 -20.14 17.31
CA THR A 399 -6.23 -21.22 17.96
C THR A 399 -7.75 -21.15 17.74
N GLY A 400 -8.29 -19.98 17.39
CA GLY A 400 -9.71 -19.79 17.12
C GLY A 400 -10.13 -20.16 15.69
N LEU A 401 -9.18 -20.44 14.79
CA LEU A 401 -9.48 -20.79 13.41
C LEU A 401 -10.25 -22.11 13.31
N GLN A 402 -9.84 -23.15 14.06
CA GLN A 402 -10.50 -24.46 14.00
C GLN A 402 -11.97 -24.35 14.42
N ALA A 403 -12.24 -23.63 15.51
CA ALA A 403 -13.60 -23.39 15.98
C ALA A 403 -14.44 -22.54 15.00
N ALA A 404 -13.80 -21.75 14.14
CA ALA A 404 -14.50 -21.03 13.08
C ALA A 404 -14.82 -21.96 11.88
N LEU A 405 -13.86 -22.80 11.48
CA LEU A 405 -14.04 -23.76 10.39
C LEU A 405 -15.14 -24.79 10.71
N ASP A 406 -15.16 -25.31 11.93
CA ASP A 406 -16.16 -26.30 12.36
C ASP A 406 -17.59 -25.72 12.25
N ARG A 407 -17.76 -24.41 12.50
CA ARG A 407 -19.06 -23.72 12.38
C ARG A 407 -19.50 -23.46 10.95
N ASP A 408 -18.57 -23.15 10.05
CA ASP A 408 -18.90 -22.96 8.63
C ASP A 408 -19.42 -24.26 8.01
N VAL A 409 -18.95 -25.41 8.52
CA VAL A 409 -19.48 -26.74 8.14
C VAL A 409 -20.90 -26.91 8.67
N ASP A 410 -21.16 -26.61 9.94
CA ASP A 410 -22.50 -26.70 10.56
C ASP A 410 -23.53 -25.73 9.96
N ALA A 411 -23.09 -24.58 9.44
CA ALA A 411 -23.98 -23.60 8.80
C ALA A 411 -24.27 -23.93 7.32
N ALA A 412 -23.50 -24.81 6.70
CA ALA A 412 -23.68 -25.26 5.31
C ALA A 412 -24.49 -26.57 5.20
N SER A 413 -24.65 -27.31 6.30
CA SER A 413 -25.59 -28.42 6.49
C SER A 413 -26.97 -27.94 6.90
#